data_AF-A0A6M6JMW4-F1
#
_entry.id   AF-A0A6M6JMW4-F1
#
_cell.length_a   1.000
_cell.length_b   1.000
_cell.length_c   1.000
_cell.angle_alpha   90.00
_cell.angle_beta   90.00
_cell.angle_gamma   90.00
#
_symmetry.space_group_name_H-M   'P 1'
#
loop_
_entity.id
_entity.type
_entity.pdbx_description
1 polymer ?
#
loop_
_entity_poly.entity_id
_entity_poly.type
_entity_poly.pdbx_seq_one_letter_code
_entity_poly.pdbx_strand_id
1 'polypeptide(L)'
;MPSKPDPADHLAARVAASEQRSRQLTRQVSRVAGEIAETERRVATTLEQIADDEPDRAETLLAKAREAREFAEHELAEQERWDSWRSGRSATTTPRPSEAK
;
A
#
# COMPACT_ATOMS: atom_id res chain seq x y z
N MET A 1 -9.28 25.89 38.93
CA MET A 1 -8.66 26.36 37.67
C MET A 1 -8.03 25.15 37.00
N PRO A 2 -8.48 24.68 35.83
CA PRO A 2 -7.78 23.61 35.13
C PRO A 2 -6.39 24.13 34.69
N SER A 3 -5.34 23.46 35.13
CA SER A 3 -3.95 23.76 34.73
C SER A 3 -3.82 23.69 33.21
N LYS A 4 -3.10 24.65 32.61
CA LYS A 4 -2.77 24.60 31.18
C LYS A 4 -2.04 23.28 30.89
N PRO A 5 -2.35 22.59 29.77
CA PRO A 5 -1.67 21.34 29.43
C PRO A 5 -0.17 21.59 29.26
N ASP A 6 0.64 20.61 29.66
CA ASP A 6 2.08 20.67 29.51
C ASP A 6 2.43 20.75 28.01
N PRO A 7 3.36 21.63 27.57
CA PRO A 7 3.90 21.60 26.21
C PRO A 7 4.32 20.20 25.73
N ALA A 8 4.78 19.33 26.64
CA ALA A 8 5.09 17.94 26.36
C ALA A 8 3.85 17.12 25.96
N ASP A 9 2.71 17.33 26.61
CA ASP A 9 1.44 16.67 26.28
C ASP A 9 0.93 17.10 24.90
N HIS A 10 1.08 18.39 24.57
CA HIS A 10 0.74 18.91 23.25
C HIS A 10 1.61 18.31 22.14
N LEU A 11 2.91 18.16 22.38
CA LEU A 11 3.82 17.53 21.43
C LEU A 11 3.48 16.05 21.25
N ALA A 12 3.26 15.32 22.35
CA ALA A 12 2.87 13.91 22.32
C ALA A 12 1.57 13.69 21.54
N ALA A 13 0.55 14.53 21.77
CA ALA A 13 -0.71 14.48 21.03
C ALA A 13 -0.53 14.73 19.53
N ARG A 14 0.34 15.68 19.14
CA ARG A 14 0.65 15.95 17.72
C ARG A 14 1.37 14.79 17.05
N VAL A 15 2.32 14.16 17.74
CA VAL A 15 3.04 12.99 17.24
C VAL A 15 2.06 11.82 17.05
N ALA A 16 1.23 11.53 18.05
CA ALA A 16 0.22 10.48 17.96
C ALA A 16 -0.76 10.70 16.79
N ALA A 17 -1.24 11.94 16.60
CA ALA A 17 -2.11 12.29 15.48
C ALA A 17 -1.40 12.19 14.11
N SER A 18 -0.10 12.48 14.07
CA SER A 18 0.72 12.29 12.86
C SER A 18 0.86 10.81 12.53
N GLU A 19 1.21 9.97 13.52
CA GLU A 19 1.33 8.52 13.33
C GLU A 19 0.02 7.89 12.88
N GLN A 20 -1.10 8.29 13.48
CA GLN A 20 -2.42 7.80 13.08
C GLN A 20 -2.73 8.13 11.62
N ARG A 21 -2.44 9.37 11.19
CA ARG A 21 -2.60 9.78 9.79
C ARG A 21 -1.70 9.00 8.85
N SER A 22 -0.43 8.81 9.20
CA SER A 22 0.49 7.99 8.40
C SER A 22 0.00 6.56 8.25
N ARG A 23 -0.50 5.93 9.33
CA ARG A 23 -1.08 4.57 9.29
C ARG A 23 -2.35 4.52 8.42
N GLN A 24 -3.18 5.57 8.46
CA GLN A 24 -4.36 5.65 7.59
C GLN A 24 -3.97 5.75 6.11
N LEU A 25 -3.01 6.62 5.78
CA LEU A 25 -2.51 6.77 4.41
C LEU A 25 -1.88 5.46 3.89
N THR A 26 -1.04 4.79 4.69
CA THR A 26 -0.48 3.48 4.31
C THR A 26 -1.58 2.45 3.99
N ARG A 27 -2.68 2.41 4.76
CA ARG A 27 -3.81 1.52 4.46
C ARG A 27 -4.51 1.88 3.15
N GLN A 28 -4.68 3.17 2.88
CA GLN A 28 -5.30 3.62 1.63
C GLN A 28 -4.42 3.28 0.43
N VAL A 29 -3.11 3.52 0.51
CA VAL A 29 -2.17 3.18 -0.57
C VAL A 29 -2.13 1.67 -0.83
N SER A 30 -2.01 0.85 0.22
CA SER A 30 -2.08 -0.62 0.11
C SER A 30 -3.35 -1.07 -0.63
N ARG A 31 -4.50 -0.52 -0.22
CA ARG A 31 -5.79 -0.85 -0.84
C ARG A 31 -5.83 -0.45 -2.31
N VAL A 32 -5.37 0.75 -2.65
CA VAL A 32 -5.35 1.23 -4.03
C VAL A 32 -4.47 0.35 -4.91
N ALA A 33 -3.28 -0.05 -4.44
CA ALA A 33 -2.43 -0.99 -5.16
C ALA A 33 -3.16 -2.32 -5.45
N GLY A 34 -3.87 -2.88 -4.46
CA GLY A 34 -4.71 -4.07 -4.66
C GLY A 34 -5.85 -3.87 -5.67
N GLU A 35 -6.54 -2.74 -5.64
CA GLU A 35 -7.62 -2.40 -6.58
C GLU A 35 -7.09 -2.23 -8.02
N ILE A 36 -5.92 -1.64 -8.19
CA ILE A 36 -5.24 -1.53 -9.48
C ILE A 36 -4.86 -2.92 -9.99
N ALA A 37 -4.25 -3.76 -9.15
CA ALA A 37 -3.89 -5.12 -9.54
C ALA A 37 -5.09 -5.99 -9.96
N GLU A 38 -6.24 -5.81 -9.31
CA GLU A 38 -7.47 -6.49 -9.72
C GLU A 38 -7.97 -5.99 -11.07
N THR A 39 -7.94 -4.68 -11.28
CA THR A 39 -8.36 -4.06 -12.55
C THR A 39 -7.50 -4.56 -13.71
N GLU A 40 -6.19 -4.59 -13.55
CA GLU A 40 -5.25 -5.00 -14.59
C GLU A 40 -5.36 -6.49 -14.91
N ARG A 41 -5.65 -7.34 -13.92
CA ARG A 41 -6.01 -8.76 -14.17
C ARG A 41 -7.28 -8.91 -15.01
N ARG A 42 -8.28 -8.07 -14.77
CA ARG A 42 -9.52 -8.08 -15.59
C ARG A 42 -9.22 -7.60 -17.01
N VAL A 43 -8.42 -6.54 -17.17
CA VAL A 43 -7.97 -6.04 -18.48
C VAL A 43 -7.23 -7.14 -19.25
N ALA A 44 -6.27 -7.83 -18.62
CA ALA A 44 -5.57 -8.95 -19.23
C ALA A 44 -6.54 -10.04 -19.71
N THR A 45 -7.48 -10.43 -18.85
CA THR A 45 -8.49 -11.46 -19.19
C THR A 45 -9.36 -11.03 -20.38
N THR A 46 -9.80 -9.78 -20.41
CA THR A 46 -10.57 -9.23 -21.54
C THR A 46 -9.76 -9.19 -22.82
N LEU A 47 -8.47 -8.82 -22.76
CA LEU A 47 -7.60 -8.80 -23.93
C LEU A 47 -7.38 -10.20 -24.51
N GLU A 48 -7.27 -11.22 -23.66
CA GLU A 48 -7.19 -12.62 -24.10
C GLU A 48 -8.48 -13.09 -24.78
N GLN A 49 -9.63 -12.76 -24.20
CA GLN A 49 -10.93 -13.07 -24.82
C GLN A 49 -11.07 -12.41 -26.20
N ILE A 50 -10.66 -11.14 -26.34
CA ILE A 50 -10.68 -10.47 -27.64
C ILE A 50 -9.66 -11.12 -28.60
N ALA A 51 -8.51 -11.58 -28.11
CA ALA A 51 -7.51 -12.27 -28.94
C ALA A 51 -8.05 -13.58 -29.51
N ASP A 52 -8.86 -14.32 -28.74
CA ASP A 52 -9.53 -15.54 -29.20
C ASP A 52 -10.54 -15.24 -30.33
N ASP A 53 -11.20 -14.08 -30.28
CA ASP A 53 -12.19 -13.63 -31.28
C ASP A 53 -11.54 -12.94 -32.51
N GLU A 54 -10.36 -12.32 -32.35
CA GLU A 54 -9.65 -11.57 -33.40
C GLU A 54 -8.25 -12.15 -33.70
N PRO A 55 -8.15 -13.27 -34.45
CA PRO A 55 -6.88 -13.97 -34.70
C PRO A 55 -5.84 -13.10 -35.42
N ASP A 56 -6.28 -12.19 -36.31
CA ASP A 56 -5.39 -11.25 -37.02
C ASP A 56 -4.67 -10.27 -36.09
N ARG A 57 -5.19 -10.06 -34.88
CA ARG A 57 -4.64 -9.15 -33.87
C ARG A 57 -4.22 -9.85 -32.59
N ALA A 58 -4.38 -11.17 -32.52
CA ALA A 58 -4.19 -11.97 -31.31
C ALA A 58 -2.79 -11.77 -30.70
N GLU A 59 -1.72 -11.78 -31.51
CA GLU A 59 -0.36 -11.60 -31.00
C GLU A 59 -0.19 -10.28 -30.23
N THR A 60 -0.69 -9.17 -30.80
CA THR A 60 -0.62 -7.85 -30.16
C THR A 60 -1.48 -7.79 -28.90
N LEU A 61 -2.67 -8.40 -28.92
CA LEU A 61 -3.58 -8.42 -27.78
C LEU A 61 -3.03 -9.26 -26.63
N LEU A 62 -2.44 -10.42 -26.93
CA LEU A 62 -1.78 -11.29 -25.96
C LEU A 62 -0.53 -10.64 -25.35
N ALA A 63 0.24 -9.88 -26.13
CA ALA A 63 1.35 -9.10 -25.61
C ALA A 63 0.87 -8.06 -24.58
N LYS A 64 -0.19 -7.31 -24.90
CA LYS A 64 -0.80 -6.35 -23.96
C LYS A 64 -1.40 -7.03 -22.73
N ALA A 65 -2.00 -8.21 -22.89
CA ALA A 65 -2.53 -8.97 -21.77
C ALA A 65 -1.42 -9.39 -20.82
N ARG A 66 -0.24 -9.77 -21.35
CA ARG A 66 0.95 -10.06 -20.56
C ARG A 66 1.45 -8.83 -19.80
N GLU A 67 1.57 -7.69 -20.46
CA GLU A 67 1.96 -6.42 -19.82
C GLU A 67 1.02 -6.06 -18.65
N ALA A 68 -0.30 -6.20 -18.86
CA ALA A 68 -1.29 -5.96 -17.81
C ALA A 68 -1.15 -6.95 -16.62
N ARG A 69 -0.81 -8.22 -16.87
CA ARG A 69 -0.51 -9.18 -15.79
C ARG A 69 0.74 -8.83 -15.02
N GLU A 70 1.82 -8.49 -15.71
CA GLU A 70 3.08 -8.09 -15.08
C GLU A 70 2.87 -6.86 -14.19
N PHE A 71 2.09 -5.89 -14.66
CA PHE A 71 1.72 -4.73 -13.86
C PHE A 71 0.84 -5.11 -12.66
N ALA A 72 -0.14 -6.00 -12.84
CA ALA A 72 -0.94 -6.48 -11.73
C ALA A 72 -0.11 -7.22 -10.65
N GLU A 73 0.88 -8.01 -11.06
CA GLU A 73 1.80 -8.68 -10.14
C GLU A 73 2.67 -7.68 -9.38
N HIS A 74 3.16 -6.64 -10.07
CA HIS A 74 3.89 -5.54 -9.44
C HIS A 74 3.03 -4.85 -8.37
N GLU A 75 1.78 -4.51 -8.68
CA GLU A 75 0.89 -3.83 -7.74
C GLU A 75 0.46 -4.72 -6.57
N LEU A 76 0.36 -6.03 -6.76
CA LEU A 76 0.19 -6.98 -5.65
C LEU A 76 1.41 -7.00 -4.73
N ALA A 77 2.62 -7.06 -5.30
CA ALA A 77 3.84 -6.99 -4.50
C ALA A 77 3.92 -5.65 -3.74
N GLU A 78 3.45 -4.56 -4.34
CA GLU A 78 3.36 -3.25 -3.70
C GLU A 78 2.35 -3.25 -2.54
N GLN A 79 1.17 -3.85 -2.74
CA GLN A 79 0.18 -4.05 -1.68
C GLN A 79 0.79 -4.84 -0.50
N GLU A 80 1.45 -5.96 -0.78
CA GLU A 80 2.13 -6.79 0.23
C GLU A 80 3.23 -6.01 0.95
N ARG A 81 3.99 -5.19 0.21
CA ARG A 81 5.02 -4.31 0.78
C ARG A 81 4.40 -3.33 1.78
N TRP A 82 3.30 -2.68 1.43
CA TRP A 82 2.62 -1.76 2.36
C TRP A 82 1.99 -2.49 3.55
N ASP A 83 1.48 -3.70 3.36
CA ASP A 83 0.92 -4.53 4.42
C ASP A 83 1.99 -5.07 5.39
N SER A 84 3.19 -5.35 4.89
CA SER A 84 4.34 -5.68 5.73
C SER A 84 4.86 -4.45 6.50
N TRP A 85 4.88 -3.26 5.89
CA TRP A 85 5.19 -1.99 6.54
C TRP A 85 4.21 -1.61 7.67
N ARG A 86 2.96 -2.10 7.58
CA ARG A 86 1.98 -2.03 8.67
C ARG A 86 2.38 -2.93 9.83
N SER A 87 2.83 -4.15 9.53
CA SER A 87 3.09 -5.20 10.52
C SER A 87 4.44 -5.03 11.24
N GLY A 88 5.46 -4.47 10.57
CA GLY A 88 6.79 -4.25 11.14
C GLY A 88 6.94 -3.02 12.05
N ARG A 89 6.09 -1.99 11.89
CA ARG A 89 6.14 -0.79 12.76
C ARG A 89 5.55 -0.99 14.16
N SER A 90 5.02 -2.17 14.44
CA SER A 90 4.56 -2.55 15.79
C SER A 90 5.69 -3.07 16.69
N ALA A 91 6.91 -3.27 16.17
CA ALA A 91 7.98 -3.99 16.88
C ALA A 91 9.15 -3.14 17.43
N THR A 92 9.18 -1.81 17.27
CA THR A 92 10.28 -0.98 17.80
C THR A 92 9.80 0.00 18.87
N THR A 93 9.48 -0.52 20.05
CA THR A 93 9.65 0.23 21.30
C THR A 93 11.15 0.20 21.63
N THR A 94 11.90 1.18 21.16
CA THR A 94 13.27 1.40 21.62
C THR A 94 13.21 2.10 22.99
N PRO A 95 13.85 1.57 24.05
CA PRO A 95 13.82 2.18 25.37
C PRO A 95 14.56 3.52 25.40
N ARG A 96 14.07 4.45 26.25
CA ARG A 96 14.73 5.73 26.57
C ARG A 96 16.15 5.48 27.12
N PRO A 97 17.17 6.22 26.66
CA PRO A 97 18.49 6.19 27.28
C PRO A 97 18.49 7.10 28.51
N SER A 98 18.12 6.58 29.68
CA SER A 98 18.37 7.26 30.96
C SER A 98 18.70 6.31 32.12
N GLU A 99 19.27 5.14 31.82
CA GLU A 99 19.87 4.27 32.83
C GLU A 99 21.25 3.80 32.37
N ALA A 100 22.17 4.74 32.23
CA ALA A 100 23.59 4.47 32.36
C ALA A 100 24.10 5.43 33.45
N LYS A 101 24.59 4.81 34.53
CA LYS A 101 25.11 5.39 35.76
C LYS A 101 26.10 6.54 35.56
#